data_AF-A0A832ZBW4-F1
#
_entry.id   AF-A0A832ZBW4-F1
#
_cell.length_a   1.000
_cell.length_b   1.000
_cell.length_c   1.000
_cell.angle_alpha   90.00
_cell.angle_beta   90.00
_cell.angle_gamma   90.00
#
_symmetry.space_group_name_H-M   'P 1'
#
loop_
_entity.id
_entity.type
_entity.pdbx_description
1 polymer ?
#
loop_
_entity_poly.entity_id
_entity_poly.type
_entity_poly.pdbx_seq_one_letter_code
_entity_poly.pdbx_strand_id
1 'polypeptide(L)'
;MVSRKLLLIIFFIASLTQIHGDVMKISNFTVIIDVDRDPQHIIYNITLQNMVDYPLVPGIVEFRLQKQGPKKLWIIPLPFEKEVKPLEVKNLKGYYSFDGVNKIPMKTYVEYYNNYSIIKYEIWEPIERRSNITIFLEYDTHILEDGILFKTLSIPVGSNMDIEHLNIKFITNRYSKTYQYPSGDTFKVPKDTLLMINAEFSILPLPKLPTYGYLLFWLSLFLLVFLLLVYEIVRSYGREDRDSHR
;
A
#
# COMPACT_ATOMS: atom_id res chain seq x y z
N MET A 1 35.50 31.11 38.92
CA MET A 1 36.41 30.06 38.41
C MET A 1 35.62 28.76 38.35
N VAL A 2 35.05 28.41 37.19
CA VAL A 2 34.21 27.21 37.06
C VAL A 2 35.13 25.99 37.19
N SER A 3 34.90 25.16 38.22
CA SER A 3 35.65 23.94 38.46
C SER A 3 35.62 23.04 37.23
N ARG A 4 36.78 22.56 36.75
CA ARG A 4 36.88 21.58 35.65
C ARG A 4 35.98 20.35 35.86
N LYS A 5 35.70 19.98 37.11
CA LYS A 5 34.77 18.88 37.45
C LYS A 5 33.31 19.23 37.14
N LEU A 6 32.91 20.49 37.32
CA LEU A 6 31.55 20.96 37.01
C LEU A 6 31.30 20.92 35.50
N LEU A 7 32.30 21.33 34.70
CA LEU A 7 32.26 21.25 33.24
C LEU A 7 32.14 19.80 32.74
N LEU A 8 32.87 18.85 33.35
CA LEU A 8 32.77 17.42 33.04
C LEU A 8 31.40 16.83 33.37
N ILE A 9 30.80 17.20 34.50
CA ILE A 9 29.47 16.75 34.90
C ILE A 9 28.41 17.32 33.94
N ILE A 10 28.51 18.60 33.56
CA ILE A 10 27.60 19.21 32.57
C ILE A 10 27.76 18.55 31.21
N PHE A 11 28.98 18.22 30.79
CA PHE A 11 29.23 17.51 29.53
C PHE A 11 28.69 16.07 29.57
N PHE A 12 28.78 15.40 30.71
CA PHE A 12 28.24 14.06 30.92
C PHE A 12 26.69 14.07 30.91
N ILE A 13 26.07 15.04 31.58
CA ILE A 13 24.61 15.24 31.58
C ILE A 13 24.12 15.68 30.19
N ALA A 14 24.89 16.49 29.46
CA ALA A 14 24.58 16.85 28.08
C ALA A 14 24.76 15.66 27.10
N SER A 15 25.65 14.71 27.41
CA SER A 15 25.79 13.45 26.63
C SER A 15 24.75 12.39 26.99
N LEU A 16 24.04 12.57 28.11
CA LEU A 16 22.89 11.75 28.52
C LEU A 16 21.61 12.15 27.77
N THR A 17 21.69 12.92 26.67
CA THR A 17 20.61 13.02 25.70
C THR A 17 20.17 11.60 25.37
N GLN A 18 18.98 11.26 25.86
CA GLN A 18 18.40 9.94 25.75
C GLN A 18 18.38 9.58 24.26
N ILE A 19 19.31 8.71 23.87
CA ILE A 19 19.15 7.91 22.66
C ILE A 19 17.93 7.07 22.96
N HIS A 20 16.76 7.58 22.57
CA HIS A 20 15.54 6.79 22.50
C HIS A 20 15.78 5.80 21.38
N GLY A 21 16.46 4.70 21.71
CA GLY A 21 16.64 3.58 20.81
C GLY A 21 15.29 2.95 20.57
N ASP A 22 14.93 2.75 19.31
CA ASP A 22 13.72 2.03 18.95
C ASP A 22 13.81 0.61 19.56
N VAL A 23 12.84 0.26 20.42
CA VAL A 23 12.85 -1.01 21.18
C VAL A 23 12.42 -2.20 20.33
N MET A 24 11.70 -1.93 19.24
CA MET A 24 11.25 -2.91 18.26
C MET A 24 11.44 -2.35 16.85
N LYS A 25 11.63 -3.25 15.89
CA LYS A 25 11.61 -2.93 14.46
C LYS A 25 10.82 -3.98 13.67
N ILE A 26 10.35 -3.62 12.47
CA ILE A 26 9.73 -4.56 11.54
C ILE A 26 10.83 -5.07 10.60
N SER A 27 11.37 -6.25 10.87
CA SER A 27 12.46 -6.82 10.05
C SER A 27 11.95 -7.32 8.70
N ASN A 28 10.73 -7.83 8.63
CA ASN A 28 10.09 -8.24 7.39
C ASN A 28 8.60 -7.93 7.43
N PHE A 29 8.07 -7.39 6.33
CA PHE A 29 6.65 -7.17 6.15
C PHE A 29 6.28 -7.65 4.74
N THR A 30 5.63 -8.81 4.63
CA THR A 30 5.12 -9.30 3.36
C THR A 30 3.62 -9.05 3.24
N VAL A 31 3.23 -8.44 2.12
CA VAL A 31 1.84 -8.23 1.70
C VAL A 31 1.56 -9.13 0.50
N ILE A 32 0.58 -10.02 0.62
CA ILE A 32 0.12 -10.89 -0.45
C ILE A 32 -1.32 -10.56 -0.76
N ILE A 33 -1.62 -10.36 -2.03
CA ILE A 33 -2.95 -9.95 -2.50
C ILE A 33 -3.38 -10.88 -3.62
N ASP A 34 -4.47 -11.62 -3.40
CA ASP A 34 -5.13 -12.41 -4.44
C ASP A 34 -6.08 -11.51 -5.23
N VAL A 35 -5.66 -11.13 -6.43
CA VAL A 35 -6.36 -10.20 -7.34
C VAL A 35 -7.50 -10.91 -8.08
N ASP A 36 -7.46 -12.24 -8.19
CA ASP A 36 -8.44 -13.02 -8.95
C ASP A 36 -9.73 -13.27 -8.16
N ARG A 37 -9.71 -13.12 -6.83
CA ARG A 37 -10.87 -13.26 -5.96
C ARG A 37 -11.65 -11.96 -5.82
N ASP A 38 -12.96 -12.08 -5.63
CA ASP A 38 -13.85 -10.97 -5.29
C ASP A 38 -14.84 -11.42 -4.19
N PRO A 39 -14.76 -10.90 -2.95
CA PRO A 39 -13.76 -9.96 -2.44
C PRO A 39 -12.31 -10.51 -2.51
N GLN A 40 -11.33 -9.61 -2.61
CA GLN A 40 -9.90 -9.97 -2.65
C GLN A 40 -9.44 -10.51 -1.29
N HIS A 41 -8.64 -11.57 -1.32
CA HIS A 41 -8.04 -12.15 -0.12
C HIS A 41 -6.66 -11.52 0.13
N ILE A 42 -6.47 -10.92 1.30
CA ILE A 42 -5.26 -10.20 1.71
C ILE A 42 -4.59 -10.97 2.84
N ILE A 43 -3.28 -11.18 2.73
CA ILE A 43 -2.45 -11.80 3.76
C ILE A 43 -1.30 -10.86 4.10
N TYR A 44 -1.15 -10.53 5.37
CA TYR A 44 -0.01 -9.82 5.93
C TYR A 44 0.81 -10.75 6.81
N ASN A 45 2.11 -10.84 6.52
CA ASN A 45 3.09 -11.49 7.37
C ASN A 45 4.07 -10.44 7.88
N ILE A 46 4.03 -10.13 9.18
CA ILE A 46 4.79 -9.05 9.80
C ILE A 46 5.72 -9.67 10.85
N THR A 47 7.03 -9.60 10.64
CA THR A 47 8.02 -10.04 11.62
C THR A 47 8.52 -8.85 12.43
N LEU A 48 8.18 -8.83 13.71
CA LEU A 48 8.72 -7.89 14.69
C LEU A 48 9.98 -8.46 15.32
N GLN A 49 11.00 -7.64 15.45
CA GLN A 49 12.24 -7.98 16.15
C GLN A 49 12.36 -7.14 17.42
N ASN A 50 12.55 -7.81 18.56
CA ASN A 50 12.94 -7.18 19.81
C ASN A 50 14.40 -6.71 19.70
N MET A 51 14.64 -5.41 19.83
CA MET A 51 15.97 -4.80 19.69
C MET A 51 16.70 -4.63 21.04
N VAL A 52 16.06 -4.97 22.16
CA VAL A 52 16.63 -4.81 23.50
C VAL A 52 17.00 -6.14 24.13
N ASP A 53 17.82 -6.06 25.18
CA ASP A 53 18.35 -7.21 25.92
C ASP A 53 17.45 -7.62 27.12
N TYR A 54 16.15 -7.30 27.04
CA TYR A 54 15.12 -7.75 27.99
C TYR A 54 13.83 -8.14 27.23
N PRO A 55 12.99 -9.03 27.78
CA PRO A 55 11.74 -9.43 27.13
C PRO A 55 10.75 -8.28 26.99
N LEU A 56 10.01 -8.23 25.88
CA LEU A 56 8.99 -7.21 25.60
C LEU A 56 7.63 -7.85 25.36
N VAL A 57 6.57 -7.29 25.95
CA VAL A 57 5.19 -7.67 25.66
C VAL A 57 4.59 -6.61 24.74
N PRO A 58 4.18 -6.95 23.50
CA PRO A 58 3.60 -5.98 22.56
C PRO A 58 2.28 -5.39 23.05
N GLY A 59 1.44 -6.19 23.70
CA GLY A 59 0.11 -5.78 24.15
C GLY A 59 -0.88 -5.66 22.99
N ILE A 60 -1.56 -4.52 22.90
CA ILE A 60 -2.52 -4.23 21.83
C ILE A 60 -1.79 -3.50 20.70
N VAL A 61 -1.90 -4.05 19.50
CA VAL A 61 -1.34 -3.45 18.29
C VAL A 61 -2.46 -3.05 17.33
N GLU A 62 -2.29 -1.91 16.70
CA GLU A 62 -3.25 -1.32 15.78
C GLU A 62 -2.69 -1.30 14.36
N PHE A 63 -3.46 -1.84 13.41
CA PHE A 63 -3.14 -1.85 12.00
C PHE A 63 -4.20 -1.08 11.22
N ARG A 64 -3.85 0.15 10.80
CA ARG A 64 -4.77 1.05 10.09
C ARG A 64 -4.87 0.68 8.62
N LEU A 65 -6.11 0.62 8.13
CA LEU A 65 -6.48 0.35 6.75
C LEU A 65 -7.21 1.53 6.15
N GLN A 66 -6.87 1.89 4.91
CA GLN A 66 -7.52 2.95 4.15
C GLN A 66 -7.59 2.58 2.67
N LYS A 67 -8.74 2.86 2.05
CA LYS A 67 -8.87 2.88 0.59
C LYS A 67 -8.77 4.32 0.13
N GLN A 68 -7.84 4.59 -0.78
CA GLN A 68 -7.72 5.89 -1.45
C GLN A 68 -8.05 5.74 -2.92
N GLY A 69 -8.97 6.57 -3.42
CA GLY A 69 -9.38 6.59 -4.82
C GLY A 69 -9.70 8.00 -5.28
N PRO A 70 -9.84 8.23 -6.60
CA PRO A 70 -10.37 9.50 -7.10
C PRO A 70 -11.81 9.64 -6.66
N LYS A 71 -12.20 10.82 -6.17
CA LYS A 71 -13.60 11.09 -5.87
C LYS A 71 -14.38 11.04 -7.19
N LYS A 72 -15.48 10.30 -7.22
CA LYS A 72 -16.29 10.13 -8.44
C LYS A 72 -17.56 10.97 -8.36
N LEU A 73 -17.89 11.64 -9.46
CA LEU A 73 -19.24 12.13 -9.73
C LEU A 73 -19.91 11.09 -10.65
N TRP A 74 -20.81 10.28 -10.09
CA TRP A 74 -21.37 9.09 -10.74
C TRP A 74 -20.28 8.10 -11.17
N ILE A 75 -19.96 8.05 -12.47
CA ILE A 75 -18.95 7.17 -13.06
C ILE A 75 -17.66 7.91 -13.44
N ILE A 76 -17.66 9.24 -13.37
CA ILE A 76 -16.56 10.09 -13.85
C ILE A 76 -15.66 10.43 -12.65
N PRO A 77 -14.37 10.05 -12.67
CA PRO A 77 -13.42 10.50 -11.65
C PRO A 77 -13.21 12.01 -11.78
N LEU A 78 -13.39 12.74 -10.68
CA LEU A 78 -13.08 14.17 -10.62
C LEU A 78 -11.55 14.33 -10.56
N PRO A 79 -10.96 15.15 -11.43
CA PRO A 79 -9.54 15.41 -11.36
C PRO A 79 -9.21 16.16 -10.06
N PHE A 80 -8.08 15.84 -9.45
CA PHE A 80 -7.52 16.48 -8.24
C PHE A 80 -8.25 16.26 -6.90
N GLU A 81 -9.46 15.69 -6.90
CA GLU A 81 -10.16 15.33 -5.65
C GLU A 81 -9.93 13.85 -5.28
N LYS A 82 -9.39 13.61 -4.08
CA LYS A 82 -9.21 12.27 -3.52
C LYS A 82 -10.31 11.98 -2.50
N GLU A 83 -10.84 10.77 -2.55
CA GLU A 83 -11.73 10.24 -1.54
C GLU A 83 -11.00 9.19 -0.71
N VAL A 84 -11.11 9.29 0.61
CA VAL A 84 -10.56 8.30 1.55
C VAL A 84 -11.72 7.64 2.26
N LYS A 85 -11.83 6.33 2.11
CA LYS A 85 -12.89 5.51 2.70
C LYS A 85 -12.31 4.43 3.62
N PRO A 86 -13.04 4.04 4.68
CA PRO A 86 -12.68 2.86 5.46
C PRO A 86 -12.72 1.63 4.57
N LEU A 87 -11.79 0.71 4.81
CA LEU A 87 -11.77 -0.57 4.12
C LEU A 87 -12.64 -1.56 4.89
N GLU A 88 -13.70 -2.08 4.26
CA GLU A 88 -14.56 -3.09 4.87
C GLU A 88 -13.80 -4.43 4.97
N VAL A 89 -13.70 -4.98 6.18
CA VAL A 89 -12.92 -6.19 6.46
C VAL A 89 -13.89 -7.34 6.76
N LYS A 90 -13.77 -8.43 6.00
CA LYS A 90 -14.55 -9.66 6.19
C LYS A 90 -13.62 -10.83 6.51
N ASN A 91 -14.13 -11.82 7.24
CA ASN A 91 -13.41 -13.08 7.53
C ASN A 91 -12.02 -12.89 8.16
N LEU A 92 -11.84 -11.86 8.99
CA LEU A 92 -10.56 -11.58 9.65
C LEU A 92 -10.13 -12.75 10.53
N LYS A 93 -8.88 -13.19 10.35
CA LYS A 93 -8.20 -14.11 11.25
C LYS A 93 -6.80 -13.59 11.54
N GLY A 94 -6.34 -13.85 12.76
CA GLY A 94 -5.01 -13.47 13.21
C GLY A 94 -4.32 -14.62 13.93
N TYR A 95 -3.04 -14.77 13.63
CA TYR A 95 -2.16 -15.71 14.31
C TYR A 95 -0.81 -15.04 14.59
N TYR A 96 -0.07 -15.54 15.55
CA TYR A 96 1.34 -15.21 15.73
C TYR A 96 2.17 -16.48 15.87
N SER A 97 3.49 -16.37 15.69
CA SER A 97 4.42 -17.48 15.79
C SER A 97 5.81 -16.97 16.20
N PHE A 98 6.45 -17.67 17.13
CA PHE A 98 7.84 -17.41 17.54
C PHE A 98 8.87 -18.12 16.66
N ASP A 99 8.50 -19.25 16.06
CA ASP A 99 9.37 -20.08 15.22
C ASP A 99 9.04 -19.98 13.71
N GLY A 100 8.01 -19.23 13.36
CA GLY A 100 7.51 -19.04 11.99
C GLY A 100 6.66 -20.21 11.46
N VAL A 101 6.51 -21.29 12.22
CA VAL A 101 5.83 -22.53 11.80
C VAL A 101 4.57 -22.77 12.63
N ASN A 102 4.71 -22.74 13.96
CA ASN A 102 3.61 -23.00 14.88
C ASN A 102 2.78 -21.72 15.04
N LYS A 103 1.60 -21.71 14.43
CA LYS A 103 0.67 -20.59 14.45
C LYS A 103 -0.26 -20.68 15.65
N ILE A 104 -0.16 -19.70 16.55
CA ILE A 104 -1.01 -19.56 17.71
C ILE A 104 -2.09 -18.53 17.38
N PRO A 105 -3.39 -18.84 17.52
CA PRO A 105 -4.45 -17.88 17.25
C PRO A 105 -4.38 -16.71 18.23
N MET A 106 -4.59 -15.50 17.72
CA MET A 106 -4.71 -14.29 18.56
C MET A 106 -6.09 -13.68 18.44
N LYS A 107 -6.46 -12.95 19.50
CA LYS A 107 -7.67 -12.15 19.50
C LYS A 107 -7.51 -11.01 18.51
N THR A 108 -8.47 -10.89 17.59
CA THR A 108 -8.51 -9.85 16.57
C THR A 108 -9.91 -9.28 16.44
N TYR A 109 -10.00 -7.98 16.14
CA TYR A 109 -11.28 -7.30 15.90
C TYR A 109 -11.04 -6.05 15.05
N VAL A 110 -12.12 -5.51 14.48
CA VAL A 110 -12.06 -4.36 13.58
C VAL A 110 -12.90 -3.23 14.14
N GLU A 111 -12.33 -2.03 14.15
CA GLU A 111 -13.04 -0.78 14.42
C GLU A 111 -13.16 0.03 13.13
N TYR A 112 -14.34 0.59 12.91
CA TYR A 112 -14.64 1.39 11.72
C TYR A 112 -14.78 2.86 12.10
N TYR A 113 -14.08 3.71 11.35
CA TYR A 113 -14.13 5.16 11.45
C TYR A 113 -14.53 5.74 10.09
N ASN A 114 -14.89 7.02 10.06
CA ASN A 114 -15.42 7.67 8.85
C ASN A 114 -14.49 7.59 7.63
N ASN A 115 -13.18 7.57 7.84
CA ASN A 115 -12.16 7.64 6.79
C ASN A 115 -11.09 6.54 6.88
N TYR A 116 -11.21 5.58 7.81
CA TYR A 116 -10.29 4.44 7.92
C TYR A 116 -10.92 3.33 8.77
N SER A 117 -10.36 2.13 8.67
CA SER A 117 -10.62 1.04 9.61
C SER A 117 -9.32 0.70 10.37
N ILE A 118 -9.46 0.14 11.57
CA ILE A 118 -8.33 -0.35 12.36
C ILE A 118 -8.58 -1.82 12.65
N ILE A 119 -7.67 -2.69 12.22
CA ILE A 119 -7.55 -4.04 12.75
C ILE A 119 -6.77 -3.93 14.07
N LYS A 120 -7.38 -4.37 15.17
CA LYS A 120 -6.71 -4.51 16.46
C LYS A 120 -6.41 -5.97 16.71
N TYR A 121 -5.22 -6.25 17.21
CA TYR A 121 -4.81 -7.59 17.63
C TYR A 121 -4.02 -7.53 18.92
N GLU A 122 -4.11 -8.60 19.70
CA GLU A 122 -3.54 -8.65 21.05
C GLU A 122 -2.50 -9.77 21.15
N ILE A 123 -1.31 -9.42 21.64
CA ILE A 123 -0.21 -10.35 21.92
C ILE A 123 0.27 -10.08 23.36
N TRP A 124 0.04 -11.04 24.25
CA TRP A 124 0.34 -10.90 25.68
C TRP A 124 1.55 -11.74 26.11
N GLU A 125 2.06 -12.57 25.23
CA GLU A 125 3.26 -13.35 25.42
C GLU A 125 4.52 -12.50 25.18
N PRO A 126 5.54 -12.61 26.02
CA PRO A 126 6.77 -11.85 25.86
C PRO A 126 7.59 -12.34 24.67
N ILE A 127 8.09 -11.40 23.87
CA ILE A 127 9.13 -11.62 22.88
C ILE A 127 10.47 -11.59 23.62
N GLU A 128 11.17 -12.72 23.59
CA GLU A 128 12.49 -12.84 24.22
C GLU A 128 13.52 -11.84 23.67
N ARG A 129 14.60 -11.69 24.43
CA ARG A 129 15.70 -10.77 24.14
C ARG A 129 16.27 -11.03 22.75
N ARG A 130 16.39 -9.99 21.92
CA ARG A 130 16.92 -10.09 20.54
C ARG A 130 16.17 -11.08 19.63
N SER A 131 15.00 -11.56 20.04
CA SER A 131 14.21 -12.55 19.31
C SER A 131 13.15 -11.91 18.42
N ASN A 132 12.54 -12.74 17.58
CA ASN A 132 11.51 -12.34 16.63
C ASN A 132 10.15 -12.96 16.98
N ILE A 133 9.10 -12.29 16.55
CA ILE A 133 7.75 -12.84 16.46
C ILE A 133 7.20 -12.52 15.08
N THR A 134 6.52 -13.47 14.44
CA THR A 134 5.85 -13.26 13.16
C THR A 134 4.35 -13.28 13.36
N ILE A 135 3.70 -12.24 12.87
CA ILE A 135 2.27 -12.00 12.92
C ILE A 135 1.69 -12.30 11.55
N PHE A 136 0.60 -13.06 11.52
CA PHE A 136 -0.14 -13.42 10.31
C PHE A 136 -1.54 -12.85 10.44
N LEU A 137 -1.91 -11.91 9.58
CA LEU A 137 -3.27 -11.39 9.45
C LEU A 137 -3.80 -11.78 8.08
N GLU A 138 -4.98 -12.39 8.02
CA GLU A 138 -5.67 -12.71 6.78
C GLU A 138 -7.11 -12.20 6.82
N TYR A 139 -7.58 -11.60 5.73
CA TYR A 139 -8.94 -11.09 5.62
C TYR A 139 -9.36 -10.90 4.15
N ASP A 140 -10.66 -10.76 3.93
CA ASP A 140 -11.25 -10.49 2.63
C ASP A 140 -11.77 -9.05 2.56
N THR A 141 -11.55 -8.38 1.42
CA THR A 141 -12.02 -7.00 1.20
C THR A 141 -12.16 -6.62 -0.28
N HIS A 142 -12.90 -5.54 -0.58
CA HIS A 142 -12.98 -4.95 -1.92
C HIS A 142 -11.99 -3.79 -2.06
N ILE A 143 -10.73 -4.11 -2.28
CA ILE A 143 -9.64 -3.11 -2.38
C ILE A 143 -9.42 -2.62 -3.81
N LEU A 144 -9.78 -3.42 -4.82
CA LEU A 144 -9.63 -3.05 -6.22
C LEU A 144 -10.64 -1.96 -6.64
N GLU A 145 -10.21 -1.15 -7.59
CA GLU A 145 -11.01 -0.16 -8.32
C GLU A 145 -11.18 -0.67 -9.76
N ASP A 146 -12.41 -1.03 -10.10
CA ASP A 146 -12.73 -1.63 -11.39
C ASP A 146 -12.96 -0.58 -12.48
N GLY A 147 -12.30 -0.78 -13.62
CA GLY A 147 -12.57 -0.14 -14.89
C GLY A 147 -12.94 -1.17 -15.97
N ILE A 148 -13.17 -0.70 -17.19
CA ILE A 148 -13.64 -1.56 -18.30
C ILE A 148 -12.60 -2.63 -18.68
N LEU A 149 -11.33 -2.22 -18.78
CA LEU A 149 -10.22 -3.10 -19.21
C LEU A 149 -9.13 -3.25 -18.13
N PHE A 150 -9.16 -2.40 -17.12
CA PHE A 150 -8.11 -2.26 -16.13
C PHE A 150 -8.70 -2.24 -14.73
N LYS A 151 -8.05 -2.93 -13.78
CA LYS A 151 -8.29 -2.84 -12.35
C LYS A 151 -7.10 -2.14 -11.71
N THR A 152 -7.36 -1.22 -10.80
CA THR A 152 -6.31 -0.46 -10.11
C THR A 152 -6.34 -0.70 -8.60
N LEU A 153 -5.18 -0.55 -7.99
CA LEU A 153 -4.96 -0.80 -6.58
C LEU A 153 -3.97 0.25 -6.04
N SER A 154 -4.28 0.84 -4.90
CA SER A 154 -3.39 1.75 -4.17
C SER A 154 -3.33 1.33 -2.71
N ILE A 155 -2.13 0.98 -2.23
CA ILE A 155 -1.91 0.46 -0.88
C ILE A 155 -1.00 1.44 -0.13
N PRO A 156 -1.51 2.16 0.88
CA PRO A 156 -0.69 2.91 1.81
C PRO A 156 0.01 1.94 2.78
N VAL A 157 1.33 2.00 2.86
CA VAL A 157 2.13 1.24 3.83
C VAL A 157 3.01 2.19 4.62
N GLY A 158 2.86 2.19 5.94
CA GLY A 158 3.64 3.01 6.87
C GLY A 158 3.55 2.48 8.28
N SER A 159 4.48 2.88 9.14
CA SER A 159 4.54 2.46 10.54
C SER A 159 5.29 3.50 11.39
N ASN A 160 5.03 3.48 12.70
CA ASN A 160 5.85 4.18 13.70
C ASN A 160 7.17 3.45 14.00
N MET A 161 7.41 2.30 13.36
CA MET A 161 8.66 1.55 13.39
C MET A 161 9.30 1.53 12.00
N ASP A 162 10.62 1.40 11.94
CA ASP A 162 11.29 1.14 10.67
C ASP A 162 10.87 -0.24 10.12
N ILE A 163 10.55 -0.26 8.82
CA ILE A 163 10.34 -1.48 8.04
C ILE A 163 11.56 -1.71 7.18
N GLU A 164 12.37 -2.73 7.53
CA GLU A 164 13.60 -3.05 6.81
C GLU A 164 13.31 -3.67 5.43
N HIS A 165 12.37 -4.61 5.37
CA HIS A 165 12.03 -5.34 4.16
C HIS A 165 10.52 -5.45 3.97
N LEU A 166 9.93 -4.49 3.25
CA LEU A 166 8.56 -4.57 2.74
C LEU A 166 8.54 -5.35 1.43
N ASN A 167 7.87 -6.48 1.39
CA ASN A 167 7.71 -7.33 0.20
C ASN A 167 6.25 -7.33 -0.26
N ILE A 168 6.01 -7.12 -1.55
CA ILE A 168 4.64 -7.05 -2.09
C ILE A 168 4.48 -8.07 -3.21
N LYS A 169 3.47 -8.93 -3.08
CA LYS A 169 3.18 -10.00 -4.03
C LYS A 169 1.72 -9.95 -4.44
N PHE A 170 1.50 -9.94 -5.75
CA PHE A 170 0.18 -10.04 -6.33
C PHE A 170 0.03 -11.42 -6.95
N ILE A 171 -1.00 -12.15 -6.53
CA ILE A 171 -1.38 -13.44 -7.10
C ILE A 171 -2.48 -13.17 -8.12
N THR A 172 -2.20 -13.48 -9.38
CA THR A 172 -3.18 -13.38 -10.46
C THR A 172 -2.81 -14.32 -11.61
N ASN A 173 -3.82 -15.00 -12.12
CA ASN A 173 -3.79 -15.82 -13.33
C ASN A 173 -4.72 -15.24 -14.42
N ARG A 174 -5.71 -14.42 -14.04
CA ARG A 174 -6.70 -13.85 -14.97
C ARG A 174 -6.31 -12.49 -15.52
N TYR A 175 -5.45 -11.76 -14.83
CA TYR A 175 -5.06 -10.40 -15.21
C TYR A 175 -3.54 -10.30 -15.40
N SER A 176 -3.12 -9.48 -16.36
CA SER A 176 -1.71 -9.13 -16.52
C SER A 176 -1.37 -7.90 -15.69
N LYS A 177 -0.30 -7.93 -14.89
CA LYS A 177 0.20 -6.76 -14.15
C LYS A 177 0.84 -5.78 -15.15
N THR A 178 0.10 -4.74 -15.53
CA THR A 178 0.50 -3.77 -16.55
C THR A 178 1.29 -2.61 -15.97
N TYR A 179 1.05 -2.21 -14.72
CA TYR A 179 1.77 -1.09 -14.12
C TYR A 179 2.00 -1.30 -12.64
N GLN A 180 3.13 -0.79 -12.13
CA GLN A 180 3.40 -0.74 -10.71
C GLN A 180 4.37 0.42 -10.39
N TYR A 181 4.02 1.22 -9.38
CA TYR A 181 4.86 2.29 -8.86
C TYR A 181 4.82 2.32 -7.32
N PRO A 182 5.97 2.43 -6.64
CA PRO A 182 7.33 2.28 -7.16
C PRO A 182 7.56 0.90 -7.80
N SER A 183 8.49 0.83 -8.76
CA SER A 183 8.84 -0.42 -9.41
C SER A 183 9.72 -1.28 -8.50
N GLY A 184 9.47 -2.59 -8.49
CA GLY A 184 10.20 -3.56 -7.67
C GLY A 184 9.25 -4.25 -6.71
N ASP A 185 9.73 -5.26 -6.00
CA ASP A 185 8.89 -6.04 -5.09
C ASP A 185 9.34 -5.93 -3.63
N THR A 186 10.51 -5.33 -3.37
CA THR A 186 11.10 -5.15 -2.05
C THR A 186 11.46 -3.68 -1.80
N PHE A 187 11.03 -3.13 -0.67
CA PHE A 187 11.23 -1.73 -0.30
C PHE A 187 11.67 -1.60 1.15
N LYS A 188 12.36 -0.50 1.47
CA LYS A 188 12.59 -0.05 2.85
C LYS A 188 11.66 1.11 3.14
N VAL A 189 10.96 1.10 4.26
CA VAL A 189 10.07 2.19 4.68
C VAL A 189 10.57 2.72 6.02
N PRO A 190 11.16 3.94 6.06
CA PRO A 190 11.57 4.56 7.30
C PRO A 190 10.40 4.80 8.25
N LYS A 191 10.66 4.84 9.55
CA LYS A 191 9.65 5.18 10.55
C LYS A 191 8.99 6.52 10.26
N ASP A 192 7.71 6.61 10.59
CA ASP A 192 6.88 7.80 10.41
C ASP A 192 6.78 8.30 8.96
N THR A 193 7.08 7.42 7.99
CA THR A 193 6.88 7.68 6.57
C THR A 193 5.79 6.80 5.98
N LEU A 194 5.16 7.29 4.91
CA LEU A 194 4.13 6.58 4.19
C LEU A 194 4.60 6.29 2.76
N LEU A 195 4.70 5.00 2.42
CA LEU A 195 4.95 4.54 1.06
C LEU A 195 3.63 4.18 0.39
N MET A 196 3.38 4.77 -0.77
CA MET A 196 2.22 4.43 -1.60
C MET A 196 2.62 3.43 -2.69
N ILE A 197 1.95 2.28 -2.70
CA ILE A 197 2.16 1.25 -3.70
C ILE A 197 0.95 1.21 -4.61
N ASN A 198 1.15 1.61 -5.86
CA ASN A 198 0.14 1.62 -6.88
C ASN A 198 0.39 0.48 -7.86
N ALA A 199 -0.66 -0.25 -8.21
CA ALA A 199 -0.61 -1.30 -9.22
C ALA A 199 -1.83 -1.24 -10.14
N GLU A 200 -1.64 -1.69 -11.38
CA GLU A 200 -2.70 -1.85 -12.37
C GLU A 200 -2.61 -3.25 -12.99
N PHE A 201 -3.78 -3.83 -13.22
CA PHE A 201 -3.95 -5.13 -13.82
C PHE A 201 -4.91 -5.02 -15.00
N SER A 202 -4.56 -5.61 -16.15
CA SER A 202 -5.42 -5.63 -17.34
C SER A 202 -6.01 -7.00 -17.57
N ILE A 203 -7.26 -7.03 -18.06
CA ILE A 203 -7.91 -8.26 -18.56
C ILE A 203 -7.20 -8.75 -19.83
N LEU A 204 -6.62 -7.84 -20.60
CA LEU A 204 -5.85 -8.18 -21.79
C LEU A 204 -4.41 -8.55 -21.38
N PRO A 205 -3.76 -9.47 -22.10
CA PRO A 205 -2.38 -9.89 -21.84
C PRO A 205 -1.37 -8.82 -22.31
N LEU A 206 -1.44 -7.64 -21.72
CA LEU A 206 -0.58 -6.51 -22.03
C LEU A 206 0.75 -6.63 -21.27
N PRO A 207 1.87 -6.16 -21.87
CA PRO A 207 3.15 -6.09 -21.17
C PRO A 207 3.13 -5.01 -20.09
N LYS A 208 4.19 -4.95 -19.29
CA LYS A 208 4.38 -3.85 -18.35
C LYS A 208 4.58 -2.53 -19.11
N LEU A 209 3.83 -1.51 -18.71
CA LEU A 209 3.77 -0.18 -19.29
C LEU A 209 4.49 0.84 -18.39
N PRO A 210 4.98 1.96 -18.96
CA PRO A 210 5.69 2.99 -18.20
C PRO A 210 4.77 3.83 -17.30
N THR A 211 3.47 3.81 -17.58
CA THR A 211 2.41 4.50 -16.82
C THR A 211 1.16 3.61 -16.79
N TYR A 212 0.09 4.06 -16.15
CA TYR A 212 -1.21 3.39 -16.18
C TYR A 212 -1.68 3.15 -17.62
N GLY A 213 -1.99 1.90 -17.94
CA GLY A 213 -2.51 1.48 -19.24
C GLY A 213 -3.85 2.10 -19.57
N TYR A 214 -4.70 2.36 -18.56
CA TYR A 214 -5.96 3.06 -18.82
C TYR A 214 -5.73 4.47 -19.38
N LEU A 215 -4.68 5.18 -18.95
CA LEU A 215 -4.36 6.52 -19.47
C LEU A 215 -3.97 6.43 -20.96
N LEU A 216 -3.09 5.48 -21.29
CA LEU A 216 -2.65 5.27 -22.68
C LEU A 216 -3.81 4.85 -23.58
N PHE A 217 -4.70 3.98 -23.08
CA PHE A 217 -5.88 3.55 -23.81
C PHE A 217 -6.80 4.73 -24.15
N TRP A 218 -7.15 5.55 -23.16
CA TRP A 218 -8.01 6.71 -23.38
C TRP A 218 -7.36 7.76 -24.29
N LEU A 219 -6.07 8.06 -24.10
CA LEU A 219 -5.34 8.98 -24.97
C LEU A 219 -5.33 8.51 -26.44
N SER A 220 -5.14 7.21 -26.66
CA SER A 220 -5.16 6.62 -28.00
C SER A 220 -6.55 6.72 -28.65
N LEU A 221 -7.61 6.47 -27.87
CA LEU A 221 -8.98 6.58 -28.34
C LEU A 221 -9.33 8.03 -28.71
N PHE A 222 -8.96 9.01 -27.88
CA PHE A 222 -9.19 10.43 -28.18
C PHE A 222 -8.42 10.88 -29.43
N LEU A 223 -7.16 10.44 -29.58
CA LEU A 223 -6.37 10.75 -30.76
C LEU A 223 -7.00 10.18 -32.03
N LEU A 224 -7.52 8.95 -31.99
CA LEU A 224 -8.20 8.33 -33.13
C LEU A 224 -9.45 9.13 -33.54
N VAL A 225 -10.28 9.52 -32.57
CA VAL A 225 -11.48 10.34 -32.83
C VAL A 225 -11.09 11.70 -33.40
N PHE A 226 -10.05 12.33 -32.86
CA PHE A 226 -9.55 13.60 -33.38
C PHE A 226 -9.07 13.48 -34.84
N LEU A 227 -8.32 12.44 -35.17
CA LEU A 227 -7.86 12.19 -36.54
C LEU A 227 -9.02 11.94 -37.51
N LEU A 228 -10.06 11.21 -37.09
CA LEU A 228 -11.26 10.99 -37.90
C LEU A 228 -12.02 12.29 -38.16
N LEU A 229 -12.14 13.16 -37.16
CA LEU A 229 -12.77 14.48 -37.32
C LEU A 229 -11.97 15.37 -38.28
N VAL A 230 -10.65 15.44 -38.11
CA VAL A 230 -9.78 16.20 -39.02
C VAL A 230 -9.89 15.67 -40.44
N TYR A 231 -9.92 14.35 -40.61
CA TYR A 231 -10.08 13.71 -41.91
C TYR A 231 -11.42 14.06 -42.57
N GLU A 232 -12.54 13.97 -41.85
CA GLU A 232 -13.85 14.35 -42.38
C GLU A 232 -13.93 15.85 -42.72
N ILE A 233 -13.35 16.73 -41.90
CA ILE A 233 -13.28 18.17 -42.20
C ILE A 233 -12.49 18.43 -43.48
N VAL A 234 -11.28 17.88 -43.61
CA VAL A 234 -10.43 18.04 -44.81
C VAL A 234 -11.13 17.47 -46.05
N ARG A 235 -11.80 16.31 -45.90
CA ARG A 235 -12.59 15.70 -46.98
C ARG A 235 -13.78 16.56 -47.39
N SER A 236 -14.45 17.22 -46.44
CA SER A 236 -15.57 18.12 -46.69
C SER A 236 -15.12 19.36 -47.48
N TYR A 237 -14.05 20.02 -47.04
CA TYR A 237 -13.48 21.16 -47.76
C TYR A 237 -13.04 20.80 -49.19
N GLY A 238 -12.41 19.63 -49.38
CA GLY A 238 -12.02 19.15 -50.71
C GLY A 238 -13.17 18.68 -51.61
N ARG A 239 -14.41 18.64 -51.10
CA ARG A 239 -15.63 18.44 -51.88
C ARG A 239 -16.26 19.77 -52.28
N GLU A 240 -16.37 20.72 -51.36
CA GLU A 240 -16.88 22.08 -51.66
C GLU A 240 -16.04 22.78 -52.74
N ASP A 241 -14.71 22.65 -52.70
CA ASP A 241 -13.83 23.25 -53.71
C ASP A 241 -14.06 22.66 -55.12
N ARG A 242 -14.40 21.37 -55.19
CA ARG A 242 -14.72 20.69 -56.47
C ARG A 242 -16.08 21.05 -57.03
N ASP A 243 -17.06 21.32 -56.17
CA ASP A 243 -18.39 21.73 -56.60
C ASP A 243 -18.45 23.23 -56.96
N SER A 244 -17.52 24.05 -56.45
CA SER A 244 -17.40 25.48 -56.80
C SER A 244 -16.74 25.77 -58.16
N HIS A 245 -16.09 24.76 -58.76
CA HIS A 245 -15.38 24.84 -60.05
C HIS A 245 -16.11 24.12 -61.20
N ARG A 246 -17.39 23.79 -61.04
CA ARG A 246 -18.29 23.32 -62.10
C ARG A 246 -19.34 24.36 -62.43
#